data_AF-A0A9P8C7Z0-F1
#
_entry.id   AF-A0A9P8C7Z0-F1
#
_cell.length_a   1.000
_cell.length_b   1.000
_cell.length_c   1.000
_cell.angle_alpha   90.00
_cell.angle_beta   90.00
_cell.angle_gamma   90.00
#
_symmetry.space_group_name_H-M   'P 1'
#
loop_
_entity.id
_entity.type
_entity.pdbx_description
1 polymer ?
#
loop_
_entity_poly.entity_id
_entity_poly.type
_entity_poly.pdbx_seq_one_letter_code
_entity_poly.pdbx_strand_id
1 'polypeptide(L)' 'HCQKCVEFKTQRRAPYGSLRLILPPPAPFHTIALDFVTRLSLSEDGFDTCLTITCKSSKKVTLILGRADWSAAQ' A
#
# COMPACT_ATOMS: atom_id res chain seq x y z
N HIS A 1 22.68 2.67 36.79
CA HIS A 1 22.28 3.10 35.44
C HIS A 1 23.54 3.18 34.56
N CYS A 2 23.71 2.28 33.59
CA CYS A 2 24.88 2.27 32.68
C CYS A 2 24.51 2.94 31.35
N GLN A 3 25.30 3.91 30.90
CA GLN A 3 25.02 4.68 29.68
C GLN A 3 25.08 3.81 28.40
N LYS A 4 26.09 2.94 28.28
CA LYS A 4 26.22 1.97 27.17
C LYS A 4 25.01 1.05 27.07
N CYS A 5 24.45 0.63 28.21
CA CYS A 5 23.24 -0.20 28.22
C CYS A 5 21.98 0.55 27.77
N VAL A 6 21.93 1.88 27.91
CA VAL A 6 20.82 2.69 27.39
C VAL A 6 20.96 2.87 25.88
N GLU A 7 22.17 3.13 25.39
CA GLU A 7 22.47 3.33 23.97
C GLU A 7 22.26 2.05 23.13
N PHE A 8 22.72 0.89 23.62
CA PHE A 8 22.58 -0.39 22.91
C PHE A 8 21.24 -1.08 23.13
N LYS A 9 20.37 -0.54 23.99
CA LYS A 9 19.05 -1.12 24.21
C LYS A 9 18.12 -0.74 23.07
N THR A 10 17.65 -1.74 22.33
CA THR A 10 16.59 -1.57 21.34
C THR A 10 15.37 -0.91 21.98
N GLN A 11 14.92 0.20 21.41
CA GLN A 11 13.70 0.87 21.85
C GLN A 11 12.49 -0.04 21.57
N ARG A 12 11.90 -0.59 22.64
CA ARG A 12 10.76 -1.54 22.54
C ARG A 12 9.39 -0.85 22.50
N ARG A 13 9.35 0.47 22.59
CA ARG A 13 8.13 1.27 22.52
C ARG A 13 8.32 2.36 21.48
N ALA A 14 7.65 2.21 20.35
CA ALA A 14 7.44 3.33 19.46
C ALA A 14 6.64 4.42 20.20
N PRO A 15 6.90 5.71 19.98
CA PRO A 15 5.96 6.74 20.39
C PRO A 15 4.59 6.44 19.77
N TYR A 16 3.53 6.59 20.54
CA TYR A 16 2.17 6.41 20.03
C TYR A 16 1.93 7.44 18.92
N GLY A 17 2.01 7.00 17.67
CA GLY A 17 1.70 7.83 16.51
C GLY A 17 0.19 7.98 16.35
N SER A 18 -0.27 9.17 15.96
CA SER A 18 -1.64 9.34 15.49
C SER A 18 -1.78 8.80 14.07
N LEU A 19 -2.89 8.10 13.80
CA LEU A 19 -3.24 7.70 12.44
C LEU A 19 -3.47 8.96 11.61
N ARG A 20 -2.63 9.19 10.59
CA ARG A 20 -2.83 10.28 9.62
C ARG A 20 -3.75 9.79 8.51
N LEU A 21 -5.04 9.69 8.82
CA LEU A 21 -6.05 9.28 7.85
C LEU A 21 -6.28 10.39 6.82
N ILE A 22 -6.35 10.02 5.54
CA ILE A 22 -6.86 10.90 4.50
C ILE A 22 -8.38 11.00 4.68
N LEU A 23 -8.88 12.20 4.99
CA LEU A 23 -10.31 12.51 5.13
C LEU A 23 -10.84 13.04 3.79
N PRO A 24 -11.37 12.19 2.90
CA PRO A 24 -11.92 12.69 1.65
C PRO A 24 -13.26 13.39 1.90
N PRO A 25 -13.64 14.34 1.04
CA PRO A 25 -15.04 14.73 0.89
C PRO A 25 -15.91 13.48 0.62
N PRO A 26 -17.20 13.48 1.03
CA PRO A 26 -18.14 12.40 0.74
C PRO A 26 -18.61 12.45 -0.73
N ALA A 27 -17.65 12.53 -1.66
CA ALA A 27 -17.85 12.61 -3.09
C ALA A 27 -17.18 11.39 -3.77
N PRO A 28 -17.95 10.54 -4.48
CA PRO A 28 -17.38 9.42 -5.23
C PRO A 28 -16.28 9.87 -6.20
N PHE A 29 -15.20 9.10 -6.28
CA PHE A 29 -14.06 9.32 -7.18
C PHE A 29 -13.27 10.62 -6.97
N HIS A 30 -13.56 11.42 -5.94
CA HIS A 30 -12.76 12.60 -5.58
C HIS A 30 -11.35 12.22 -5.09
N THR A 31 -11.27 11.19 -4.23
CA THR A 31 -10.01 10.69 -3.69
C THR A 31 -9.89 9.21 -3.99
N ILE A 32 -8.85 8.87 -4.74
CA ILE A 32 -8.56 7.50 -5.18
C ILE A 32 -7.23 7.09 -4.57
N ALA A 33 -7.22 5.95 -3.90
CA ALA A 33 -5.98 5.29 -3.47
C ALA A 33 -5.59 4.26 -4.52
N LEU A 34 -4.33 4.31 -4.94
CA LEU A 34 -3.72 3.41 -5.91
C LEU A 34 -2.57 2.68 -5.22
N ASP A 35 -2.49 1.36 -5.39
CA ASP A 35 -1.35 0.58 -4.91
C ASP A 35 -1.10 -0.64 -5.79
N PHE A 36 0.18 -0.98 -5.98
CA PHE A 36 0.60 -2.15 -6.75
C PHE A 36 0.85 -3.33 -5.81
N VAL A 37 0.17 -4.44 -6.09
CA VAL A 37 0.51 -5.73 -5.48
C VAL A 37 1.33 -6.50 -6.49
N THR A 38 2.58 -6.79 -6.15
CA THR A 38 3.53 -7.45 -7.05
C THR A 38 3.98 -8.80 -6.50
N ARG A 39 4.56 -9.65 -7.37
CA ARG A 39 5.10 -10.97 -7.01
C ARG A 39 4.04 -11.90 -6.40
N LEU A 40 2.83 -11.84 -6.94
CA LEU A 40 1.80 -12.83 -6.67
C LEU A 40 2.18 -14.15 -7.34
N SER A 41 1.56 -15.24 -6.88
CA SER A 41 1.58 -16.49 -7.64
C SER A 41 0.97 -16.24 -9.02
N LEU A 42 1.58 -16.82 -10.05
CA LEU A 42 1.09 -16.72 -11.43
C LEU A 42 -0.36 -17.23 -11.50
N SER A 43 -1.26 -16.40 -12.06
CA SER A 43 -2.63 -16.83 -12.36
C SER A 43 -2.65 -17.81 -13.55
N GLU A 44 -3.80 -18.46 -13.77
CA GLU A 44 -4.01 -19.28 -14.98
C GLU A 44 -3.79 -18.48 -16.27
N ASP A 45 -4.18 -17.21 -16.28
CA ASP A 45 -3.99 -16.28 -17.40
C ASP A 45 -2.58 -15.64 -17.47
N GLY A 46 -1.65 -16.03 -16.60
CA GLY A 46 -0.26 -15.55 -16.65
C GLY A 46 0.02 -14.19 -16.03
N PHE A 47 -0.84 -13.66 -15.16
CA PHE A 47 -0.61 -12.41 -14.41
C PHE A 47 0.04 -12.69 -13.05
N ASP A 48 0.98 -11.84 -12.64
CA ASP A 48 1.70 -11.92 -11.36
C ASP A 48 1.66 -10.61 -10.56
N THR A 49 0.98 -9.59 -11.09
CA THR A 49 0.81 -8.29 -10.44
C THR A 49 -0.60 -7.76 -10.63
N CYS A 50 -1.04 -6.86 -9.75
CA CYS A 50 -2.25 -6.09 -9.97
C CYS A 50 -2.13 -4.66 -9.43
N LEU A 51 -2.76 -3.71 -10.10
CA LEU A 51 -2.99 -2.37 -9.59
C LEU A 51 -4.36 -2.33 -8.93
N THR A 52 -4.39 -2.00 -7.65
CA THR A 52 -5.62 -1.77 -6.90
C THR A 52 -6.01 -0.31 -7.02
N ILE A 53 -7.28 -0.05 -7.36
CA ILE A 53 -7.86 1.28 -7.48
C ILE A 53 -9.04 1.36 -6.53
N THR A 54 -8.91 2.12 -5.45
CA THR A 54 -9.93 2.20 -4.41
C THR A 54 -10.44 3.63 -4.26
N CYS A 55 -11.73 3.83 -4.50
CA CYS A 55 -12.40 5.08 -4.16
C CYS A 55 -12.50 5.22 -2.63
N LYS A 56 -11.93 6.28 -2.06
CA LYS A 56 -11.89 6.44 -0.60
C LYS A 56 -13.27 6.70 0.01
N SER A 57 -14.18 7.36 -0.74
CA SER A 57 -15.55 7.65 -0.29
C SER A 57 -16.46 6.42 -0.35
N SER A 58 -16.58 5.76 -1.51
CA SER A 58 -17.52 4.66 -1.71
C SER A 58 -16.97 3.27 -1.38
N LYS A 59 -15.65 3.15 -1.18
CA LYS A 59 -14.93 1.88 -1.04
C LYS A 59 -15.04 0.95 -2.25
N LYS A 60 -15.50 1.46 -3.40
CA LYS A 60 -15.48 0.72 -4.66
C LYS A 60 -14.03 0.42 -5.04
N VAL A 61 -13.74 -0.86 -5.30
CA VAL A 61 -12.44 -1.35 -5.75
C VAL A 61 -12.52 -1.72 -7.23
N THR A 62 -11.46 -1.40 -7.96
CA THR A 62 -11.23 -1.87 -9.33
C THR A 62 -9.81 -2.41 -9.39
N LEU A 63 -9.64 -3.57 -10.03
CA LEU A 63 -8.36 -4.23 -10.18
C LEU A 63 -7.98 -4.20 -11.65
N ILE A 64 -6.76 -3.75 -11.93
CA ILE A 64 -6.15 -3.90 -13.25
C ILE A 64 -5.07 -4.99 -13.11
N LEU A 65 -5.24 -6.09 -13.83
CA LEU A 65 -4.27 -7.17 -13.85
C LEU A 65 -3.04 -6.76 -14.65
N GLY A 66 -1.87 -7.18 -14.19
CA GLY A 66 -0.60 -6.81 -14.79
C GLY A 66 0.42 -7.93 -14.75
N ARG A 67 1.48 -7.72 -15.51
CA ARG A 67 2.64 -8.60 -15.58
C ARG A 67 3.90 -7.81 -15.27
N ALA A 68 4.72 -8.30 -14.36
CA ALA A 68 5.96 -7.61 -13.96
C ALA A 68 7.02 -7.57 -15.08
N ASP A 69 6.97 -8.54 -15.99
CA ASP A 69 7.87 -8.66 -17.14
C ASP A 69 7.39 -7.91 -18.39
N TRP A 70 6.21 -7.27 -18.31
CA TRP A 70 5.66 -6.53 -19.42
C TRP A 70 6.39 -5.20 -19.62
N SER A 71 6.93 -5.00 -20.83
CA SER A 71 7.43 -3.70 -21.27
C SER A 71 6.53 -3.18 -22.39
N ALA A 72 6.07 -1.94 -22.28
CA ALA A 72 5.41 -1.25 -23.38
C ALA A 72 6.49 -0.64 -24.27
N ALA A 73 6.35 -0.76 -25.60
CA ALA A 73 7.05 0.14 -26.51
C ALA A 73 6.47 1.54 -26.29
N GLN A 74 7.32 2.48 -25.86
CA GLN A 74 6.93 3.84 -25.53
C GLN A 74 6.95 4.75 -26.76
#